data_AF-A0A9J8ARP1-F1
#
_entry.id   AF-A0A9J8ARP1-F1
#
_cell.length_a   1.000
_cell.length_b   1.000
_cell.length_c   1.000
_cell.angle_alpha   90.00
_cell.angle_beta   90.00
_cell.angle_gamma   90.00
#
_symmetry.space_group_name_H-M   'P 1'
#
loop_
_entity.id
_entity.type
_entity.pdbx_description
1 polymer ?
#
loop_
_entity_poly.entity_id
_entity_poly.type
_entity_poly.pdbx_seq_one_letter_code
_entity_poly.pdbx_strand_id
1 'polypeptide(L)'
;METTEMAARKSFIVMINMIAWMILITATGLGVIHFHECPVQPNLPIYVTVIGVTGLLSLLVMYLRNTLDDGLLVRFCSAFSFTLYLFIVCWFIAVAELVAKCLQAREMAYCPYSGFPVGAAILKTGGAIITGCNVENASFGLTVCAERTAIQRAVAKGYRRFTAIAVTCDIKDSFVGPCGACRQVLMEFGTEWDVYLTKPDGTYRKTSLRDLLPLAFTPAHLQKN
;
A
#
# COMPACT_ATOMS: atom_id res chain seq x y z
N MET A 1 -26.82 -47.19 9.95
CA MET A 1 -27.16 -46.04 10.82
C MET A 1 -26.04 -45.00 10.85
N GLU A 2 -24.77 -45.41 10.76
CA GLU A 2 -23.58 -44.53 10.66
C GLU A 2 -23.51 -43.67 9.39
N THR A 3 -24.13 -44.11 8.29
CA THR A 3 -24.07 -43.46 6.98
C THR A 3 -24.88 -42.17 6.90
N THR A 4 -26.02 -42.11 7.57
CA THR A 4 -26.92 -40.95 7.59
C THR A 4 -26.39 -39.82 8.46
N GLU A 5 -25.76 -40.15 9.58
CA GLU A 5 -25.16 -39.16 10.48
C GLU A 5 -23.89 -38.54 9.88
N MET A 6 -23.07 -39.36 9.19
CA MET A 6 -21.93 -38.90 8.43
C MET A 6 -22.32 -38.03 7.22
N ALA A 7 -23.41 -38.36 6.53
CA ALA A 7 -23.98 -37.53 5.47
C ALA A 7 -24.49 -36.18 6.01
N ALA A 8 -25.19 -36.19 7.15
CA ALA A 8 -25.66 -34.98 7.82
C ALA A 8 -24.50 -34.08 8.28
N ARG A 9 -23.42 -34.65 8.82
CA ARG A 9 -22.19 -33.91 9.17
C ARG A 9 -21.52 -33.28 7.95
N LYS A 10 -21.44 -33.99 6.81
CA LYS A 10 -20.91 -33.44 5.56
C LYS A 10 -21.76 -32.25 5.08
N SER A 11 -23.08 -32.39 5.06
CA SER A 11 -24.01 -31.31 4.68
C SER A 11 -23.92 -30.10 5.61
N PHE A 12 -23.76 -30.32 6.91
CA PHE A 12 -23.61 -29.24 7.90
C PHE A 12 -22.29 -28.47 7.73
N ILE A 13 -21.18 -29.16 7.47
CA ILE A 13 -19.87 -28.54 7.18
C ILE A 13 -19.91 -27.76 5.85
N VAL A 14 -20.63 -28.26 4.85
CA VAL A 14 -20.84 -27.53 3.58
C VAL A 14 -21.61 -26.24 3.84
N MET A 15 -22.69 -26.29 4.63
CA MET A 15 -23.50 -25.13 4.98
C MET A 15 -22.70 -24.05 5.74
N ILE A 16 -21.91 -24.43 6.75
CA ILE A 16 -21.06 -23.48 7.50
C ILE A 16 -20.05 -22.81 6.58
N ASN A 17 -19.40 -23.58 5.70
CA ASN A 17 -18.47 -23.02 4.72
C ASN A 17 -19.18 -22.06 3.74
N MET A 18 -20.41 -22.38 3.31
CA MET A 18 -21.20 -21.51 2.44
C MET A 18 -21.53 -20.17 3.11
N ILE A 19 -21.90 -20.21 4.39
CA ILE A 19 -22.18 -19.00 5.19
C ILE A 19 -20.92 -18.15 5.37
N ALA A 20 -19.78 -18.76 5.71
CA ALA A 20 -18.50 -18.04 5.84
C ALA A 20 -18.09 -17.36 4.53
N TRP A 21 -18.33 -18.02 3.39
CA TRP A 21 -18.08 -17.45 2.07
C TRP A 21 -19.08 -16.37 1.67
N MET A 22 -20.37 -16.51 2.02
CA MET A 22 -21.35 -15.45 1.82
C MET A 22 -20.99 -14.20 2.61
N ILE A 23 -20.52 -14.36 3.86
CA ILE A 23 -20.01 -13.26 4.69
C ILE A 23 -18.78 -12.62 4.05
N LEU A 24 -17.86 -13.40 3.49
CA LEU A 24 -16.68 -12.87 2.81
C LEU A 24 -17.03 -12.12 1.53
N ILE A 25 -17.96 -12.63 0.73
CA ILE A 25 -18.44 -11.99 -0.50
C ILE A 25 -19.22 -10.71 -0.17
N THR A 26 -20.04 -10.71 0.88
CA THR A 26 -20.72 -9.49 1.34
C THR A 26 -19.76 -8.50 1.96
N ALA A 27 -18.73 -8.94 2.70
CA ALA A 27 -17.70 -8.05 3.25
C ALA A 27 -16.84 -7.42 2.14
N THR A 28 -16.51 -8.18 1.09
CA THR A 28 -15.81 -7.64 -0.09
C THR A 28 -16.72 -6.74 -0.92
N GLY A 29 -18.01 -7.08 -1.07
CA GLY A 29 -19.03 -6.22 -1.69
C GLY A 29 -19.24 -4.91 -0.92
N LEU A 30 -19.33 -4.96 0.41
CA LEU A 30 -19.42 -3.77 1.27
C LEU A 30 -18.13 -2.93 1.23
N GLY A 31 -16.97 -3.59 1.15
CA GLY A 31 -15.69 -2.92 0.90
C GLY A 31 -15.67 -2.20 -0.45
N VAL A 32 -16.29 -2.77 -1.49
CA VAL A 32 -16.49 -2.12 -2.80
C VAL A 32 -17.48 -0.94 -2.70
N ILE A 33 -18.54 -1.05 -1.89
CA ILE A 33 -19.55 0.00 -1.70
C ILE A 33 -18.96 1.21 -0.97
N HIS A 34 -18.20 1.01 0.11
CA HIS A 34 -17.48 2.11 0.79
C HIS A 34 -16.35 2.71 -0.06
N PHE A 35 -15.80 1.96 -1.03
CA PHE A 35 -14.85 2.48 -2.01
C PHE A 35 -15.49 3.48 -2.98
N HIS A 36 -16.78 3.34 -3.29
CA HIS A 36 -17.49 4.24 -4.21
C HIS A 36 -17.73 5.64 -3.61
N GLU A 37 -17.64 5.77 -2.28
CA GLU A 37 -17.65 7.05 -1.55
C GLU A 37 -16.26 7.68 -1.45
N CYS A 38 -15.20 6.98 -1.89
CA CYS A 38 -13.84 7.50 -1.91
C CYS A 38 -13.65 8.34 -3.19
N PRO A 39 -13.57 9.67 -3.11
CA PRO A 39 -13.79 10.55 -4.26
C PRO A 39 -12.64 10.58 -5.29
N VAL A 40 -11.57 9.81 -5.07
CA VAL A 40 -10.32 9.95 -5.82
C VAL A 40 -9.63 8.59 -6.00
N GLN A 41 -10.00 7.82 -7.03
CA GLN A 41 -9.22 6.62 -7.41
C GLN A 41 -9.09 6.42 -8.92
N PRO A 42 -7.89 6.64 -9.50
CA PRO A 42 -7.61 6.35 -10.90
C PRO A 42 -7.44 4.86 -11.21
N ASN A 43 -7.39 4.01 -10.18
CA ASN A 43 -7.21 2.56 -10.30
C ASN A 43 -8.46 1.74 -9.92
N LEU A 44 -9.62 2.38 -9.79
CA LEU A 44 -10.91 1.70 -9.56
C LEU A 44 -11.17 0.51 -10.54
N PRO A 45 -10.82 0.60 -11.84
CA PRO A 45 -11.00 -0.53 -12.77
C PRO A 45 -10.12 -1.73 -12.41
N ILE A 46 -8.88 -1.50 -11.96
CA ILE A 46 -7.94 -2.56 -11.58
C ILE A 46 -8.45 -3.26 -10.33
N TYR A 47 -8.98 -2.51 -9.35
CA TYR A 47 -9.58 -3.07 -8.14
C TYR A 47 -10.79 -3.96 -8.44
N VAL A 48 -11.73 -3.47 -9.24
CA VAL A 48 -12.90 -4.24 -9.70
C VAL A 48 -12.45 -5.49 -10.47
N THR A 49 -11.41 -5.39 -11.29
CA THR A 49 -10.86 -6.53 -12.05
C THR A 49 -10.20 -7.56 -11.12
N VAL A 50 -9.40 -7.13 -10.15
CA VAL A 50 -8.75 -8.03 -9.18
C VAL A 50 -9.79 -8.75 -8.34
N ILE A 51 -10.82 -8.06 -7.83
CA ILE A 51 -11.93 -8.66 -7.09
C ILE A 51 -12.72 -9.62 -7.97
N GLY A 52 -13.04 -9.22 -9.20
CA GLY A 52 -13.77 -10.07 -10.14
C GLY A 52 -13.01 -11.35 -10.49
N VAL A 53 -11.73 -11.25 -10.81
CA VAL A 53 -10.87 -12.39 -11.17
C VAL A 53 -10.68 -13.32 -9.98
N THR A 54 -10.48 -12.79 -8.78
CA THR A 54 -10.31 -13.61 -7.56
C THR A 54 -11.63 -14.26 -7.12
N GLY A 55 -12.76 -13.59 -7.31
CA GLY A 55 -14.10 -14.19 -7.15
C GLY A 55 -14.33 -15.36 -8.12
N LEU A 56 -14.00 -15.18 -9.40
CA LEU A 56 -14.07 -16.24 -10.42
C LEU A 56 -13.13 -17.42 -10.13
N LEU A 57 -11.90 -17.15 -9.70
CA LEU A 57 -10.94 -18.19 -9.32
C LEU A 57 -11.43 -19.00 -8.11
N SER A 58 -12.09 -18.33 -7.16
CA SER A 58 -12.69 -18.98 -5.99
C SER A 58 -13.87 -19.88 -6.37
N LEU A 59 -14.71 -19.45 -7.33
CA LEU A 59 -15.78 -20.26 -7.90
C LEU A 59 -15.24 -21.48 -8.65
N LEU A 60 -14.13 -21.33 -9.38
CA LEU A 60 -13.46 -22.44 -10.07
C LEU A 60 -12.90 -23.47 -9.09
N VAL A 61 -12.23 -23.02 -8.01
CA VAL A 61 -11.75 -23.91 -6.94
C VAL A 61 -12.93 -24.64 -6.26
N MET A 62 -14.09 -23.99 -6.12
CA MET A 62 -15.31 -24.62 -5.60
C MET A 62 -15.90 -25.65 -6.57
N TYR A 63 -15.91 -25.39 -7.87
CA TYR A 63 -16.33 -26.35 -8.88
C TYR A 63 -15.44 -27.60 -8.86
N LEU A 64 -14.11 -27.39 -8.85
CA LEU A 64 -13.12 -28.47 -8.74
C LEU A 64 -13.25 -29.24 -7.42
N ARG A 65 -13.66 -28.58 -6.31
CA ARG A 65 -13.99 -29.25 -5.03
C ARG A 65 -15.09 -30.29 -5.13
N ASN A 66 -16.09 -30.02 -5.97
CA ASN A 66 -17.23 -30.90 -6.15
C ASN A 66 -16.96 -32.03 -7.16
N THR A 67 -15.86 -31.94 -7.93
CA THR A 67 -15.49 -32.91 -8.97
C THR A 67 -14.27 -33.77 -8.62
N LEU A 68 -13.41 -33.34 -7.69
CA LEU A 68 -12.21 -34.06 -7.25
C LEU A 68 -12.38 -34.56 -5.80
N ASP A 69 -12.23 -35.87 -5.58
CA ASP A 69 -12.37 -36.52 -4.25
C ASP A 69 -11.20 -36.22 -3.28
N ASP A 70 -10.15 -35.56 -3.74
CA ASP A 70 -8.97 -35.23 -2.93
C ASP A 70 -9.20 -33.99 -2.05
N GLY A 71 -9.91 -34.19 -0.94
CA GLY A 71 -10.26 -33.16 0.03
C GLY A 71 -9.08 -32.38 0.64
N LEU A 72 -7.84 -32.88 0.51
CA LEU A 72 -6.63 -32.18 0.94
C LEU A 72 -6.17 -31.12 -0.07
N LEU A 73 -6.07 -31.49 -1.35
CA LEU A 73 -5.63 -30.58 -2.43
C LEU A 73 -6.55 -29.36 -2.53
N VAL A 74 -7.86 -29.59 -2.39
CA VAL A 74 -8.86 -28.53 -2.48
C VAL A 74 -8.81 -27.58 -1.28
N ARG A 75 -8.52 -28.06 -0.08
CA ARG A 75 -8.31 -27.23 1.12
C ARG A 75 -7.05 -26.37 1.01
N PHE A 76 -5.98 -26.91 0.41
CA PHE A 76 -4.76 -26.15 0.13
C PHE A 76 -5.00 -25.04 -0.91
N CYS A 77 -5.67 -25.36 -2.02
CA CYS A 77 -5.97 -24.38 -3.06
C CYS A 77 -6.86 -23.23 -2.55
N SER A 78 -7.89 -23.53 -1.76
CA SER A 78 -8.79 -22.48 -1.23
C SER A 78 -8.12 -21.60 -0.17
N ALA A 79 -7.31 -22.17 0.72
CA ALA A 79 -6.55 -21.41 1.70
C ALA A 79 -5.48 -20.51 1.03
N PHE A 80 -4.82 -21.02 -0.01
CA PHE A 80 -3.84 -20.28 -0.78
C PHE A 80 -4.47 -19.09 -1.52
N SER A 81 -5.59 -19.30 -2.22
CA SER A 81 -6.31 -18.23 -2.90
C SER A 81 -6.84 -17.15 -1.94
N PHE A 82 -7.36 -17.54 -0.77
CA PHE A 82 -7.84 -16.59 0.23
C PHE A 82 -6.71 -15.76 0.85
N THR A 83 -5.57 -16.39 1.16
CA THR A 83 -4.42 -15.71 1.76
C THR A 83 -3.80 -14.73 0.75
N LEU A 84 -3.67 -15.15 -0.51
CA LEU A 84 -3.19 -14.28 -1.59
C LEU A 84 -4.13 -13.10 -1.82
N TYR A 85 -5.44 -13.33 -1.79
CA TYR A 85 -6.45 -12.27 -1.90
C TYR A 85 -6.34 -11.24 -0.77
N LEU A 86 -6.30 -11.71 0.48
CA LEU A 86 -6.18 -10.83 1.64
C LEU A 86 -4.89 -10.01 1.57
N PHE A 87 -3.78 -10.64 1.15
CA PHE A 87 -2.51 -9.95 0.99
C PHE A 87 -2.58 -8.85 -0.07
N ILE A 88 -3.19 -9.13 -1.22
CA ILE A 88 -3.35 -8.14 -2.31
C ILE A 88 -4.24 -6.98 -1.84
N VAL A 89 -5.38 -7.26 -1.22
CA VAL A 89 -6.30 -6.23 -0.73
C VAL A 89 -5.64 -5.37 0.35
N CYS A 90 -5.00 -5.98 1.35
CA CYS A 90 -4.28 -5.25 2.39
C CYS A 90 -3.17 -4.37 1.81
N TRP A 91 -2.43 -4.86 0.81
CA TRP A 91 -1.41 -4.08 0.12
C TRP A 91 -1.98 -2.85 -0.58
N PHE A 92 -3.08 -3.01 -1.34
CA PHE A 92 -3.72 -1.88 -2.02
C PHE A 92 -4.29 -0.84 -1.06
N ILE A 93 -4.90 -1.28 0.05
CA ILE A 93 -5.41 -0.38 1.10
C ILE A 93 -4.26 0.43 1.68
N ALA A 94 -3.11 -0.20 1.97
CA ALA A 94 -1.94 0.49 2.53
C ALA A 94 -1.38 1.57 1.59
N VAL A 95 -1.34 1.33 0.28
CA VAL A 95 -0.87 2.33 -0.70
C VAL A 95 -1.87 3.49 -0.81
N ALA A 96 -3.18 3.20 -0.88
CA ALA A 96 -4.20 4.24 -0.95
C ALA A 96 -4.17 5.14 0.30
N GLU A 97 -4.02 4.55 1.49
CA GLU A 97 -3.86 5.31 2.73
C GLU A 97 -2.58 6.16 2.72
N LEU A 98 -1.46 5.61 2.24
CA LEU A 98 -0.19 6.34 2.12
C LEU A 98 -0.32 7.57 1.22
N VAL A 99 -0.98 7.44 0.07
CA VAL A 99 -1.24 8.55 -0.87
C VAL A 99 -2.18 9.58 -0.24
N ALA A 100 -3.27 9.14 0.40
CA ALA A 100 -4.20 10.05 1.06
C ALA A 100 -3.52 10.86 2.18
N LYS A 101 -2.68 10.22 3.01
CA LYS A 101 -1.89 10.88 4.05
C LYS A 101 -0.87 11.85 3.49
N CYS A 102 -0.27 11.52 2.34
CA CYS A 102 0.65 12.40 1.62
C CYS A 102 -0.05 13.69 1.15
N LEU A 103 -1.24 13.56 0.54
CA LEU A 103 -2.06 14.70 0.12
C LEU A 103 -2.47 15.57 1.31
N GLN A 104 -2.93 14.97 2.41
CA GLN A 104 -3.26 15.71 3.63
C GLN A 104 -2.05 16.45 4.23
N ALA A 105 -0.85 15.86 4.15
CA ALA A 105 0.35 16.48 4.66
C ALA A 105 0.75 17.74 3.88
N ARG A 106 0.49 17.77 2.57
CA ARG A 106 0.77 18.93 1.72
C ARG A 106 0.05 20.19 2.21
N GLU A 107 -1.20 20.06 2.64
CA GLU A 107 -2.02 21.17 3.14
C GLU A 107 -1.43 21.84 4.40
N MET A 108 -0.49 21.17 5.08
CA MET A 108 0.18 21.67 6.28
C MET A 108 1.53 22.35 5.96
N ALA A 109 1.89 22.51 4.69
CA ALA A 109 3.15 23.12 4.29
C ALA A 109 3.27 24.57 4.76
N TYR A 110 4.45 24.92 5.28
CA TYR A 110 4.82 26.31 5.54
C TYR A 110 5.76 26.77 4.43
N CYS A 111 5.19 27.37 3.38
CA CYS A 111 5.93 27.79 2.20
C CYS A 111 5.59 29.21 1.73
N PRO A 112 5.76 30.24 2.57
CA PRO A 112 5.37 31.61 2.22
C PRO A 112 6.29 32.25 1.15
N TYR A 113 7.47 31.68 0.89
CA TYR A 113 8.42 32.25 -0.07
C TYR A 113 8.21 31.67 -1.46
N SER A 114 8.09 30.35 -1.59
CA SER A 114 7.86 29.72 -2.89
C SER A 114 6.39 29.68 -3.30
N GLY A 115 5.46 29.70 -2.34
CA GLY A 115 4.06 29.37 -2.59
C GLY A 115 3.87 27.94 -3.11
N PHE A 116 4.83 27.05 -2.88
CA PHE A 116 4.88 25.70 -3.43
C PHE A 116 4.77 24.63 -2.33
N PRO A 117 3.56 24.14 -2.03
CA PRO A 117 3.36 23.18 -0.96
C PRO A 117 3.73 21.76 -1.44
N VAL A 118 4.46 21.04 -0.58
CA VAL A 118 4.90 19.67 -0.81
C VAL A 118 4.51 18.83 0.39
N GLY A 119 3.90 17.67 0.13
CA GLY A 119 3.55 16.68 1.13
C GLY A 119 4.34 15.39 0.95
N ALA A 120 4.63 14.71 2.06
CA ALA A 120 5.21 13.38 2.05
C ALA A 120 4.60 12.50 3.15
N ALA A 121 4.51 11.21 2.89
CA ALA A 121 4.12 10.21 3.87
C ALA A 121 5.03 8.98 3.75
N ILE A 122 5.59 8.53 4.88
CA ILE A 122 6.49 7.39 4.95
C ILE A 122 5.82 6.23 5.67
N LEU A 123 5.88 5.05 5.08
CA LEU A 123 5.42 3.80 5.66
C LEU A 123 6.59 3.09 6.34
N LYS A 124 6.49 2.88 7.66
CA LYS A 124 7.47 2.07 8.39
C LYS A 124 7.17 0.57 8.25
N THR A 125 8.16 -0.26 8.51
CA THR A 125 7.92 -1.70 8.73
C THR A 125 6.93 -1.91 9.89
N GLY A 126 5.86 -2.65 9.66
CA GLY A 126 4.77 -2.85 10.63
C GLY A 126 3.67 -1.79 10.59
N GLY A 127 3.57 -0.99 9.52
CA GLY A 127 2.31 -0.38 9.10
C GLY A 127 2.03 1.07 9.52
N ALA A 128 2.81 1.67 10.43
CA ALA A 128 2.56 3.07 10.80
C ALA A 128 2.99 4.04 9.70
N ILE A 129 2.16 5.05 9.43
CA ILE A 129 2.44 6.12 8.47
C ILE A 129 2.84 7.39 9.23
N ILE A 130 3.95 7.99 8.81
CA ILE A 130 4.45 9.26 9.35
C ILE A 130 4.47 10.28 8.23
N THR A 131 3.82 11.42 8.44
CA THR A 131 3.70 12.48 7.45
C THR A 131 4.74 13.59 7.64
N GLY A 132 4.97 14.37 6.60
CA GLY A 132 5.79 15.58 6.62
C GLY A 132 5.39 16.53 5.51
N CYS A 133 5.71 17.80 5.69
CA CYS A 133 5.53 18.87 4.71
C CYS A 133 6.82 19.69 4.62
N ASN A 134 6.98 20.47 3.55
CA ASN A 134 8.08 21.43 3.48
C ASN A 134 7.84 22.59 4.45
N VAL A 135 8.94 23.03 5.07
CA VAL A 135 8.96 24.17 6.00
C VAL A 135 10.10 25.07 5.55
N GLU A 136 9.72 26.23 5.05
CA GLU A 136 10.65 27.22 4.53
C GLU A 136 11.16 28.17 5.60
N ASN A 137 12.26 28.84 5.29
CA ASN A 137 12.88 29.84 6.14
C ASN A 137 13.38 31.01 5.29
N ALA A 138 13.44 32.22 5.87
CA ALA A 138 13.99 33.40 5.19
C ALA A 138 15.45 33.18 4.75
N SER A 139 16.24 32.45 5.55
CA SER A 139 17.54 31.93 5.12
C SER A 139 17.31 30.60 4.40
N PHE A 140 17.25 30.65 3.06
CA PHE A 140 16.78 29.53 2.23
C PHE A 140 17.55 28.21 2.44
N GLY A 141 18.81 28.27 2.86
CA GLY A 141 19.60 27.07 3.21
C GLY A 141 19.06 26.27 4.40
N LEU A 142 18.20 26.89 5.23
CA LEU A 142 17.55 26.25 6.39
C LEU A 142 16.21 25.59 6.04
N THR A 143 15.75 25.71 4.79
CA THR A 143 14.50 25.07 4.35
C THR A 143 14.62 23.55 4.37
N VAL A 144 13.60 22.89 4.94
CA VAL A 144 13.48 21.43 4.97
C VAL A 144 12.38 20.96 4.03
N CYS A 145 12.65 19.92 3.26
CA CYS A 145 11.69 19.32 2.33
C CYS A 145 10.73 18.37 3.07
N ALA A 146 9.56 18.10 2.48
CA ALA A 146 8.54 17.24 3.07
C ALA A 146 9.05 15.83 3.41
N GLU A 147 9.84 15.23 2.54
CA GLU A 147 10.41 13.90 2.70
C GLU A 147 11.38 13.87 3.88
N ARG A 148 12.22 14.91 4.00
CA ARG A 148 13.15 15.10 5.12
C ARG A 148 12.39 15.32 6.44
N THR A 149 11.33 16.11 6.43
CA THR A 149 10.45 16.28 7.60
C THR A 149 9.82 14.94 8.03
N ALA A 150 9.28 14.16 7.09
CA ALA A 150 8.65 12.88 7.39
C ALA A 150 9.64 11.87 7.99
N ILE A 151 10.82 11.71 7.39
CA ILE A 151 11.83 10.76 7.87
C ILE A 151 12.43 11.20 9.21
N GLN A 152 12.71 12.49 9.39
CA GLN A 152 13.22 13.02 10.66
C GLN A 152 12.22 12.81 11.80
N ARG A 153 10.92 13.06 11.55
CA ARG A 153 9.86 12.76 12.54
C ARG A 153 9.78 11.27 12.86
N ALA A 154 9.90 10.40 11.86
CA ALA A 154 9.86 8.96 12.08
C ALA A 154 11.07 8.49 12.90
N VAL A 155 12.25 9.03 12.59
CA VAL A 155 13.50 8.76 13.30
C VAL A 155 13.44 9.25 14.75
N ALA A 156 12.89 10.44 14.99
CA ALA A 156 12.67 10.96 16.34
C ALA A 156 11.72 10.08 17.18
N LYS A 157 10.79 9.37 16.53
CA LYS A 157 9.91 8.37 17.17
C LYS A 157 10.55 6.98 17.36
N GLY A 158 11.84 6.83 17.04
CA GLY A 158 12.57 5.56 17.18
C GLY A 158 12.47 4.61 15.98
N TYR A 159 11.81 4.99 14.89
CA TYR A 159 11.73 4.15 13.70
C TYR A 159 12.99 4.24 12.85
N ARG A 160 13.47 3.09 12.35
CA ARG A 160 14.69 2.99 11.51
C ARG A 160 14.54 2.10 10.27
N ARG A 161 13.38 1.46 10.10
CA ARG A 161 13.09 0.56 8.98
C ARG A 161 11.81 1.00 8.29
N PHE A 162 11.88 1.15 6.99
CA PHE A 162 10.83 1.72 6.17
C PHE A 162 10.69 0.93 4.88
N THR A 163 9.50 0.98 4.27
CA THR A 163 9.17 0.17 3.09
C THR A 163 8.75 1.02 1.92
N ALA A 164 8.14 2.19 2.16
CA ALA A 164 7.66 3.07 1.11
C ALA A 164 7.60 4.54 1.54
N ILE A 165 7.61 5.42 0.54
CA ILE A 165 7.30 6.85 0.69
C ILE A 165 6.40 7.30 -0.46
N ALA A 166 5.39 8.10 -0.16
CA ALA A 166 4.64 8.88 -1.14
C ALA A 166 5.03 10.35 -1.05
N VAL A 167 5.09 11.04 -2.20
CA VAL A 167 5.42 12.46 -2.31
C VAL A 167 4.43 13.14 -3.25
N THR A 168 3.98 14.35 -2.91
CA THR A 168 3.02 15.13 -3.69
C THR A 168 3.41 16.61 -3.71
N CYS A 169 2.98 17.32 -4.76
CA CYS A 169 3.09 18.77 -4.89
C CYS A 169 1.97 19.27 -5.81
N ASP A 170 1.90 20.58 -6.06
CA ASP A 170 0.81 21.19 -6.86
C ASP A 170 0.91 21.01 -8.37
N ILE A 171 1.96 20.35 -8.88
CA ILE A 171 2.12 20.09 -10.31
C ILE A 171 1.14 18.99 -10.75
N LYS A 172 0.24 19.34 -11.66
CA LYS A 172 -0.82 18.46 -12.17
C LYS A 172 -0.40 17.63 -13.39
N ASP A 173 0.47 18.19 -14.24
CA ASP A 173 0.72 17.61 -15.56
C ASP A 173 1.86 16.58 -15.57
N SER A 174 2.73 16.58 -14.56
CA SER A 174 3.86 15.66 -14.47
C SER A 174 4.02 15.04 -13.08
N PHE A 175 4.75 13.92 -13.02
CA PHE A 175 5.14 13.31 -11.75
C PHE A 175 6.49 13.87 -11.33
N VAL A 176 6.55 14.47 -10.14
CA VAL A 176 7.77 15.10 -9.61
C VAL A 176 8.37 14.24 -8.51
N GLY A 177 9.65 13.94 -8.64
CA GLY A 177 10.40 13.12 -7.71
C GLY A 177 11.00 13.92 -6.55
N PRO A 178 11.44 13.23 -5.48
CA PRO A 178 12.20 13.85 -4.40
C PRO A 178 13.47 14.51 -4.94
N CYS A 179 13.91 15.60 -4.31
CA CYS A 179 15.17 16.27 -4.69
C CYS A 179 16.39 15.41 -4.32
N GLY A 180 17.57 15.73 -4.87
CA GLY A 180 18.79 14.95 -4.65
C GLY A 180 19.14 14.77 -3.16
N ALA A 181 18.99 15.82 -2.35
CA ALA A 181 19.23 15.75 -0.91
C ALA A 181 18.26 14.80 -0.19
N CYS A 182 16.97 14.82 -0.56
CA CYS A 182 15.98 13.90 -0.01
C CYS A 182 16.31 12.45 -0.39
N ARG A 183 16.68 12.19 -1.65
CA ARG A 183 17.10 10.84 -2.08
C ARG A 183 18.27 10.34 -1.23
N GLN A 184 19.28 11.17 -1.03
CA GLN A 184 20.46 10.82 -0.24
C GLN A 184 20.12 10.55 1.23
N VAL A 185 19.26 11.35 1.85
CA VAL A 185 18.80 11.12 3.24
C VAL A 185 18.00 9.82 3.36
N LEU A 186 17.16 9.50 2.38
CA LEU A 186 16.40 8.25 2.41
C LEU A 186 17.31 7.03 2.24
N MET A 187 18.35 7.11 1.40
CA MET A 187 19.31 6.01 1.18
C MET A 187 20.09 5.60 2.43
N GLU A 188 20.25 6.52 3.40
CA GLU A 188 20.84 6.21 4.72
C GLU A 188 20.06 5.10 5.45
N PHE A 189 18.76 5.02 5.22
CA PHE A 189 17.85 4.09 5.91
C PHE A 189 17.48 2.86 5.06
N GLY A 190 18.17 2.65 3.94
CA GLY A 190 18.03 1.48 3.07
C GLY A 190 17.82 1.84 1.60
N THR A 191 18.07 0.88 0.72
CA THR A 191 18.00 1.07 -0.74
C THR A 191 16.71 0.54 -1.38
N GLU A 192 16.07 -0.43 -0.74
CA GLU A 192 14.86 -1.09 -1.24
C GLU A 192 13.60 -0.39 -0.74
N TRP A 193 13.31 0.78 -1.32
CA TRP A 193 12.10 1.55 -1.01
C TRP A 193 11.25 1.71 -2.24
N ASP A 194 9.95 1.49 -2.07
CA ASP A 194 8.97 1.93 -3.05
C ASP A 194 8.75 3.45 -2.91
N VAL A 195 8.84 4.16 -4.03
CA VAL A 195 8.60 5.61 -4.08
C VAL A 195 7.37 5.87 -4.96
N TYR A 196 6.35 6.45 -4.36
CA TYR A 196 5.11 6.81 -5.03
C TYR A 196 5.11 8.30 -5.33
N LEU A 197 5.28 8.63 -6.61
CA LEU A 197 5.20 10.01 -7.10
C LEU A 197 3.75 10.31 -7.39
N THR A 198 3.13 11.20 -6.60
CA THR A 198 1.69 11.42 -6.63
C THR A 198 1.36 12.81 -7.16
N LYS A 199 0.24 12.91 -7.87
CA LYS A 199 -0.35 14.16 -8.34
C LYS A 199 -1.47 14.61 -7.38
N PRO A 200 -1.91 15.87 -7.45
CA PRO A 200 -3.01 16.38 -6.62
C PRO A 200 -4.33 15.61 -6.76
N ASP A 201 -4.56 14.97 -7.90
CA ASP A 201 -5.73 14.14 -8.20
C ASP A 201 -5.60 12.69 -7.68
N GLY A 202 -4.60 12.41 -6.84
CA GLY A 202 -4.35 11.08 -6.28
C GLY A 202 -3.81 10.04 -7.26
N THR A 203 -3.64 10.37 -8.55
CA THR A 203 -2.89 9.52 -9.47
C THR A 203 -1.44 9.44 -9.05
N TYR A 204 -0.82 8.28 -9.27
CA TYR A 204 0.56 8.07 -8.88
C TYR A 204 1.33 7.18 -9.85
N ARG A 205 2.64 7.40 -9.89
CA ARG A 205 3.61 6.52 -10.52
C ARG A 205 4.50 5.90 -9.46
N LYS A 206 4.61 4.57 -9.48
CA LYS A 206 5.57 3.83 -8.66
C LYS A 206 6.95 3.82 -9.31
N THR A 207 7.99 4.06 -8.52
CA THR A 207 9.40 3.84 -8.85
C THR A 207 10.14 3.34 -7.60
N SER A 208 11.45 3.16 -7.65
CA SER A 208 12.27 2.78 -6.51
C SER A 208 13.28 3.86 -6.16
N LEU A 209 13.74 3.88 -4.91
CA LEU A 209 14.78 4.82 -4.49
C LEU A 209 16.11 4.55 -5.21
N ARG A 210 16.42 3.28 -5.53
CA ARG A 210 17.58 2.89 -6.34
C ARG A 210 17.51 3.46 -7.75
N ASP A 211 16.35 3.46 -8.39
CA ASP A 211 16.20 4.04 -9.73
C ASP A 211 16.33 5.57 -9.70
N LEU A 212 15.88 6.19 -8.60
CA LEU A 212 16.01 7.64 -8.41
C LEU A 212 17.43 8.08 -8.05
N LEU A 213 18.23 7.24 -7.42
CA LEU A 213 19.63 7.53 -7.10
C LEU A 213 20.51 6.31 -7.39
N PRO A 214 20.84 6.06 -8.67
CA PRO A 214 21.71 4.95 -9.04
C PRO A 214 23.12 5.17 -8.51
N LEU A 215 23.80 4.08 -8.13
CA LEU A 215 25.17 4.11 -7.60
C LEU A 215 25.35 5.07 -6.41
N ALA A 216 24.33 5.17 -5.55
CA ALA A 216 24.35 6.08 -4.42
C ALA A 216 25.53 5.85 -3.48
N PHE A 217 26.03 6.95 -2.91
CA PHE A 217 26.88 6.90 -1.74
C PHE A 217 26.07 6.40 -0.54
N THR A 218 26.62 5.47 0.23
CA THR A 218 25.96 4.79 1.36
C THR A 218 26.94 4.57 2.51
N PRO A 219 26.45 4.24 3.73
CA PRO A 219 27.33 3.94 4.87
C PRO A 219 28.40 2.89 4.61
N ALA A 220 28.16 1.95 3.68
CA ALA A 220 29.15 0.93 3.29
C ALA A 220 30.44 1.55 2.72
N HIS A 221 30.36 2.72 2.07
CA HIS A 221 31.51 3.40 1.48
C HIS A 221 32.37 4.16 2.51
N LEU A 222 31.86 4.36 3.73
CA LEU A 222 32.61 5.00 4.83
C LEU A 222 33.47 3.99 5.59
N GLN A 223 33.20 2.69 5.43
CA GLN A 223 34.00 1.64 6.04
C GLN A 223 35.30 1.54 5.24
N LYS A 224 36.41 1.94 5.87
CA LYS A 224 37.74 1.70 5.32
C LYS A 224 37.98 0.18 5.35
N ASN A 225 38.28 -0.41 4.20
CA ASN A 225 38.82 -1.77 4.12
C ASN A 225 40.11 -1.88 4.94
#